data_AF-A0A1L5P7S2-F1
#
_entry.id   AF-A0A1L5P7S2-F1
#
_cell.length_a   1.000
_cell.length_b   1.000
_cell.length_c   1.000
_cell.angle_alpha   90.00
_cell.angle_beta   90.00
_cell.angle_gamma   90.00
#
_symmetry.space_group_name_H-M   'P 1'
#
loop_
_entity.id
_entity.type
_entity.pdbx_description
1 polymer ?
#
loop_
_entity_poly.entity_id
_entity_poly.type
_entity_poly.pdbx_seq_one_letter_code
_entity_poly.pdbx_strand_id
1 'polypeptide(L)' 'MVITKTVAVQLPPEARKPTPPLSPKPDRDMQQQEVLDNWSADRTARNTGEWRRAACVAAVDAVGSR' A
#
# COMPACT_ATOMS: atom_id res chain seq x y z
N MET A 1 42.29 2.67 3.74
CA MET A 1 41.36 3.82 3.89
C MET A 1 39.98 3.35 3.45
N VAL A 2 38.97 3.46 4.31
CA VAL A 2 37.59 3.09 3.98
C VAL A 2 36.83 4.37 3.62
N ILE A 3 36.11 4.38 2.50
CA ILE A 3 35.27 5.51 2.06
C ILE A 3 33.81 5.07 2.12
N THR A 4 33.00 5.80 2.88
CA THR A 4 31.55 5.62 2.93
C THR A 4 30.88 6.50 1.87
N LYS A 5 29.98 5.93 1.07
CA LYS A 5 29.15 6.66 0.10
C LYS A 5 27.67 6.41 0.39
N THR A 6 26.88 7.47 0.42
CA THR A 6 25.42 7.39 0.47
C THR A 6 24.89 7.30 -0.95
N VAL A 7 24.10 6.26 -1.25
CA VAL A 7 23.47 6.07 -2.57
C VAL A 7 21.98 6.37 -2.45
N ALA A 8 21.45 7.16 -3.37
CA ALA A 8 20.02 7.44 -3.43
C ALA A 8 19.24 6.15 -3.72
N VAL A 9 18.25 5.84 -2.89
CA VAL A 9 17.36 4.69 -3.10
C VAL A 9 16.46 5.01 -4.28
N GLN A 10 16.47 4.16 -5.30
CA GLN A 10 15.50 4.22 -6.40
C GLN A 10 14.52 3.05 -6.27
N LEU A 11 13.23 3.36 -6.17
CA LEU A 11 12.19 2.35 -6.17
C LEU A 11 11.97 1.81 -7.59
N PRO A 12 11.83 0.48 -7.76
CA PRO A 12 11.43 -0.08 -9.05
C PRO A 12 10.03 0.42 -9.44
N PRO A 13 9.71 0.53 -10.74
CA PRO A 13 8.40 1.00 -11.21
C PRO A 13 7.22 0.21 -10.64
N GLU A 14 7.40 -1.10 -10.42
CA GLU A 14 6.38 -1.98 -9.83
C GLU A 14 5.97 -1.54 -8.41
N ALA A 15 6.91 -1.11 -7.57
CA ALA A 15 6.61 -0.67 -6.21
C ALA A 15 5.77 0.63 -6.18
N ARG A 16 5.78 1.38 -7.28
CA ARG A 16 5.01 2.62 -7.42
C ARG A 16 3.57 2.37 -7.84
N LYS A 17 3.24 1.19 -8.34
CA LYS A 17 1.87 0.86 -8.78
C LYS A 17 0.91 0.86 -7.58
N PRO A 18 -0.18 1.64 -7.63
CA PRO A 18 -1.22 1.55 -6.61
C PRO A 18 -1.84 0.16 -6.57
N THR A 19 -2.25 -0.26 -5.37
CA THR A 19 -3.01 -1.50 -5.21
C THR A 19 -4.35 -1.35 -5.97
N PRO A 20 -4.82 -2.36 -6.74
CA PRO A 20 -6.09 -2.28 -7.47
C PRO A 20 -7.25 -2.03 -6.52
N PRO A 21 -8.19 -1.10 -6.73
CA PRO A 21 -9.25 -0.75 -5.76
C PRO A 21 -10.12 -1.94 -5.35
N LEU A 22 -10.66 -1.90 -4.13
CA LEU A 22 -11.55 -2.96 -3.65
C LEU A 22 -12.90 -2.84 -4.36
N SER A 23 -13.53 -3.98 -4.65
CA SER A 23 -14.93 -4.01 -5.11
C SER A 23 -15.84 -3.26 -4.13
N PRO A 24 -16.92 -2.61 -4.59
CA PRO A 24 -17.90 -1.95 -3.73
C PRO A 24 -18.76 -2.96 -2.98
N LYS A 25 -19.30 -2.55 -1.81
CA LYS A 25 -20.17 -3.42 -1.01
C LYS A 25 -21.39 -3.81 -1.87
N PRO A 26 -21.80 -5.09 -1.87
CA PRO A 26 -23.04 -5.49 -2.51
C PRO A 26 -24.20 -4.60 -2.02
N ASP A 27 -25.07 -4.20 -2.96
CA ASP A 27 -26.26 -3.40 -2.66
C ASP A 27 -27.39 -4.29 -2.16
N ARG A 28 -27.15 -4.89 -0.99
CA ARG A 28 -28.11 -5.70 -0.22
C ARG A 28 -27.68 -5.79 1.23
N ASP A 29 -28.63 -6.11 2.09
CA ASP A 29 -28.32 -6.48 3.46
C ASP A 29 -27.47 -7.77 3.48
N MET A 30 -26.45 -7.73 4.32
CA MET A 30 -25.53 -8.85 4.55
C MET A 30 -25.63 -9.24 6.02
N GLN A 31 -25.74 -10.54 6.28
CA GLN A 31 -25.69 -11.06 7.64
C GLN A 31 -24.31 -10.83 8.25
N GLN A 32 -24.21 -10.68 9.57
CA GLN A 32 -22.95 -10.35 10.25
C GLN A 32 -21.82 -11.34 9.91
N GLN A 33 -22.12 -12.63 9.87
CA GLN A 33 -21.16 -13.68 9.50
C GLN A 33 -20.62 -13.49 8.07
N GLU A 34 -21.51 -13.17 7.13
CA GLU A 34 -21.14 -12.91 5.74
C GLU A 34 -20.24 -11.67 5.60
N VAL A 35 -20.46 -10.65 6.44
CA VAL A 35 -19.58 -9.47 6.48
C VAL A 35 -18.20 -9.83 7.01
N LEU A 36 -18.10 -10.68 8.03
CA LEU A 36 -16.82 -11.06 8.61
C LEU A 36 -16.01 -11.92 7.62
N ASP A 37 -16.62 -12.97 7.10
CA ASP A 37 -15.93 -13.99 6.30
C ASP A 37 -15.68 -13.54 4.85
N ASN A 38 -16.68 -12.93 4.21
CA ASN A 38 -16.67 -12.70 2.76
C ASN A 38 -16.46 -11.24 2.37
N TRP A 39 -16.43 -10.32 3.35
CA TRP A 39 -16.30 -8.90 3.08
C TRP A 39 -15.12 -8.24 3.80
N SER A 40 -15.04 -8.33 5.12
CA SER A 40 -14.21 -7.40 5.90
C SER A 40 -12.77 -7.84 6.13
N ALA A 41 -12.50 -9.16 6.19
CA ALA A 41 -11.21 -9.72 6.61
C ALA A 41 -10.00 -9.15 5.85
N ASP A 42 -10.04 -9.15 4.52
CA ASP A 42 -8.88 -8.77 3.71
C ASP A 42 -8.83 -7.28 3.35
N ARG A 43 -9.93 -6.56 3.54
CA ARG A 43 -10.05 -5.15 3.14
C ARG A 43 -9.21 -4.24 4.04
N THR A 44 -9.19 -4.52 5.34
CA THR A 44 -8.37 -3.76 6.31
C THR A 44 -6.89 -3.92 5.99
N ALA A 45 -6.42 -5.17 5.84
CA ALA A 45 -5.03 -5.46 5.51
C ALA A 45 -4.61 -4.80 4.19
N ARG A 46 -5.46 -4.88 3.16
CA ARG A 46 -5.23 -4.20 1.89
C ARG A 46 -5.09 -2.68 2.05
N ASN A 47 -6.00 -2.04 2.80
CA ASN A 47 -6.01 -0.58 2.94
C ASN A 47 -4.77 -0.10 3.71
N THR A 48 -4.40 -0.81 4.77
CA THR A 48 -3.16 -0.55 5.50
C THR A 48 -1.93 -0.75 4.61
N GLY A 49 -1.91 -1.79 3.78
CA GLY A 49 -0.84 -2.03 2.82
C GLY A 49 -0.68 -0.90 1.81
N GLU A 50 -1.79 -0.43 1.22
CA GLU A 50 -1.77 0.69 0.28
C GLU A 50 -1.28 1.98 0.93
N TRP A 51 -1.73 2.28 2.16
CA TRP A 51 -1.25 3.44 2.91
C TRP A 51 0.27 3.38 3.15
N ARG A 52 0.79 2.22 3.57
CA ARG A 52 2.23 2.02 3.80
C ARG A 52 3.02 2.15 2.50
N ARG A 53 2.55 1.56 1.41
CA ARG A 53 3.18 1.67 0.08
C ARG A 53 3.30 3.12 -0.35
N ALA A 54 2.20 3.89 -0.25
CA ALA A 54 2.19 5.31 -0.61
C ALA A 54 3.16 6.13 0.25
N ALA A 55 3.21 5.88 1.56
CA ALA A 55 4.14 6.55 2.47
C ALA A 55 5.61 6.23 2.12
N CYS A 56 5.94 4.98 1.80
CA CYS A 56 7.29 4.59 1.38
C CYS A 56 7.71 5.26 0.08
N VAL A 57 6.81 5.32 -0.91
CA VAL A 57 7.07 6.03 -2.18
C VAL A 57 7.35 7.51 -1.92
N ALA A 58 6.49 8.18 -1.14
CA ALA A 58 6.65 9.59 -0.80
C ALA A 58 7.97 9.87 -0.05
N ALA A 59 8.37 8.98 0.87
CA ALA A 59 9.63 9.11 1.59
C ALA A 59 10.85 9.01 0.66
N VAL A 60 10.84 8.08 -0.30
CA VAL A 60 11.92 7.95 -1.29
C VAL A 60 11.97 9.19 -2.21
N ASP A 61 10.82 9.65 -2.67
CA ASP A 61 10.73 10.83 -3.55
C ASP A 61 11.24 12.10 -2.84
N ALA A 62 10.95 12.26 -1.55
CA ALA A 62 11.44 13.39 -0.75
C ALA A 62 12.96 13.38 -0.50
N VAL A 63 13.58 12.21 -0.48
CA VAL A 63 15.04 12.07 -0.37
C VAL A 63 15.71 12.34 -1.73
N GLY A 64 15.10 11.91 -2.83
CA GLY A 64 15.62 12.13 -4.19
C GLY A 64 15.48 13.56 -4.72
N SER A 65 14.71 14.42 -4.05
CA SER A 65 14.48 15.82 -4.44
C SER A 65 15.38 16.84 -3.72
N ARG A 66 16.39 16.38 -2.96
CA ARG A 66 17.41 17.22 -2.31
C ARG A 66 18.75 17.06 -3.03
#